data_AF-A0AA43F2M2-F1
#
_entry.id   AF-A0AA43F2M2-F1
#
_cell.length_a   1.000
_cell.length_b   1.000
_cell.length_c   1.000
_cell.angle_alpha   90.00
_cell.angle_beta   90.00
_cell.angle_gamma   90.00
#
_symmetry.space_group_name_H-M   'P 1'
#
loop_
_entity.id
_entity.type
_entity.pdbx_description
1 polymer ?
#
loop_
_entity_poly.entity_id
_entity_poly.type
_entity_poly.pdbx_seq_one_letter_code
_entity_poly.pdbx_strand_id
1 'polypeptide(L)'
;MDLIDTLCNDPQVHLAMDSRPGDIQLLHNHQILHSRGDFENWPEPARHRHLLRPRVAPPEARALPEVFAPRYGGATPGARGGIVVKRTTLRVPLEAE
;
A
#
# COMPACT_ATOMS: atom_id res chain seq x y z
N MET A 1 11.54 17.77 5.55
CA MET A 1 10.59 17.09 6.46
C MET A 1 11.42 16.23 7.41
N ASP A 2 12.38 16.86 8.07
CA ASP A 2 13.64 16.15 8.39
C ASP A 2 13.46 15.18 9.57
N LEU A 3 12.55 15.50 10.49
CA LEU A 3 12.20 14.63 11.60
C LEU A 3 11.46 13.37 11.13
N ILE A 4 10.56 13.48 10.15
CA ILE A 4 9.84 12.31 9.63
C ILE A 4 10.82 11.38 8.94
N ASP A 5 11.71 11.93 8.12
CA ASP A 5 12.73 11.14 7.44
C ASP A 5 13.66 10.46 8.45
N THR A 6 14.09 11.19 9.48
CA THR A 6 14.93 10.63 10.57
C THR A 6 14.23 9.46 11.26
N LEU A 7 12.97 9.63 11.67
CA LEU A 7 12.21 8.58 12.35
C LEU A 7 11.91 7.37 11.45
N CYS A 8 11.60 7.60 10.18
CA CYS A 8 11.33 6.50 9.24
C CYS A 8 12.59 5.65 8.98
N ASN A 9 13.79 6.24 9.07
CA ASN A 9 15.05 5.54 8.91
C ASN A 9 15.59 4.91 10.21
N ASP A 10 14.96 5.16 11.37
CA ASP A 10 15.35 4.55 12.65
C ASP A 10 14.90 3.08 12.73
N PRO A 11 15.83 2.10 12.85
CA PRO A 11 15.50 0.68 12.94
C PRO A 11 14.74 0.30 14.22
N GLN A 12 14.64 1.18 15.22
CA GLN A 12 13.79 0.98 16.39
C GLN A 12 12.32 1.34 16.12
N VAL A 13 12.05 2.08 15.04
CA VAL A 13 10.71 2.59 14.69
C VAL A 13 10.10 1.81 13.53
N HIS A 14 10.90 1.38 12.55
CA HIS A 14 10.41 0.62 11.40
C HIS A 14 10.58 -0.89 11.55
N LEU A 15 9.74 -1.64 10.81
CA LEU A 15 9.89 -3.08 10.63
C LEU A 15 10.56 -3.35 9.28
N ALA A 16 11.79 -3.87 9.31
CA ALA A 16 12.44 -4.43 8.14
C ALA A 16 11.92 -5.86 7.89
N MET A 17 11.39 -6.12 6.69
CA MET A 17 10.80 -7.40 6.34
C MET A 17 11.11 -7.77 4.89
N ASP A 18 11.62 -8.98 4.70
CA ASP A 18 11.76 -9.61 3.39
C ASP A 18 10.50 -10.41 3.06
N SER A 19 9.70 -9.94 2.11
CA SER A 19 8.51 -10.68 1.66
C SER A 19 8.89 -11.92 0.87
N ARG A 20 8.38 -13.08 1.27
CA ARG A 20 8.56 -14.36 0.58
C ARG A 20 7.24 -14.81 -0.07
N PRO A 21 7.28 -15.69 -1.08
CA PRO A 21 6.06 -16.29 -1.63
C PRO A 21 5.20 -16.91 -0.52
N GLY A 22 3.93 -16.52 -0.46
CA GLY A 22 2.98 -16.93 0.57
C GLY A 22 2.79 -15.94 1.72
N ASP A 23 3.70 -14.97 1.89
CA ASP A 23 3.53 -13.93 2.91
C ASP A 23 2.41 -12.94 2.54
N ILE A 24 1.64 -12.54 3.55
CA ILE A 24 0.60 -11.52 3.42
C ILE A 24 0.92 -10.38 4.38
N GLN A 25 1.05 -9.17 3.82
CA GLN A 25 1.21 -7.94 4.60
C GLN A 25 -0.10 -7.15 4.59
N LEU A 26 -0.71 -6.99 5.76
CA LEU A 26 -1.89 -6.15 5.97
C LEU A 26 -1.48 -4.83 6.62
N LEU A 27 -1.75 -3.72 5.94
CA LEU A 27 -1.35 -2.39 6.38
C LEU A 27 -2.57 -1.49 6.57
N HIS A 28 -2.65 -0.83 7.73
CA HIS A 28 -3.59 0.25 7.93
C HIS A 28 -3.04 1.54 7.30
N ASN A 29 -3.45 1.84 6.07
CA ASN A 29 -2.90 2.93 5.23
C ASN A 29 -2.92 4.33 5.89
N HIS A 30 -3.77 4.57 6.89
CA HIS A 30 -3.82 5.85 7.60
C HIS A 30 -2.98 5.93 8.88
N GLN A 31 -2.26 4.86 9.23
CA GLN A 31 -1.42 4.81 10.43
C GLN A 31 0.00 4.30 10.16
N ILE A 32 0.19 3.49 9.11
CA ILE A 32 1.47 2.87 8.81
C ILE A 32 1.99 3.43 7.50
N LEU A 33 3.13 4.12 7.57
CA LEU A 33 3.95 4.40 6.40
C LEU A 33 4.67 3.12 5.98
N HIS A 34 4.81 2.93 4.68
CA HIS A 34 5.47 1.76 4.12
C HIS A 34 6.35 2.18 2.95
N SER A 35 7.52 1.55 2.87
CA SER A 35 8.49 1.74 1.81
C SER A 35 8.96 0.38 1.31
N ARG A 36 9.82 0.40 0.31
CA ARG A 36 10.53 -0.76 -0.20
C ARG A 36 11.95 -0.33 -0.49
N GLY A 37 12.93 -1.15 -0.13
CA GLY A 37 14.30 -0.97 -0.59
C GLY A 37 14.44 -1.11 -2.10
N ASP A 38 15.62 -0.76 -2.59
CA ASP A 38 16.01 -0.99 -3.98
C ASP A 38 16.21 -2.49 -4.24
N PHE A 39 15.94 -2.90 -5.49
CA PHE A 39 16.13 -4.27 -5.92
C PHE A 39 16.37 -4.31 -7.43
N GLU A 40 17.03 -5.37 -7.88
CA GLU A 40 17.22 -5.66 -9.30
C GLU A 40 16.30 -6.79 -9.74
N ASN A 41 15.75 -6.66 -10.94
CA ASN A 41 15.01 -7.75 -11.56
C ASN A 41 15.98 -8.79 -12.13
N TRP A 42 15.55 -10.05 -12.11
CA TRP A 42 16.25 -11.11 -12.82
C TRP A 42 16.19 -10.89 -14.34
N PRO A 43 17.19 -11.35 -15.11
CA PRO A 43 17.10 -11.35 -16.57
C PRO A 43 15.88 -12.13 -17.07
N GLU A 44 15.47 -13.19 -16.37
CA GLU A 44 14.31 -14.00 -16.71
C GLU A 44 13.01 -13.41 -16.12
N PRO A 45 12.02 -13.00 -16.94
CA PRO A 45 10.75 -12.42 -16.46
C PRO A 45 9.97 -13.31 -15.49
N ALA A 46 10.02 -14.63 -15.69
CA ALA A 46 9.36 -15.60 -14.82
C ALA A 46 9.87 -15.59 -13.36
N ARG A 47 11.01 -14.93 -13.11
CA ARG A 47 11.61 -14.81 -11.77
C ARG A 47 11.40 -13.41 -11.18
N HIS A 48 10.74 -12.51 -11.90
CA HIS A 48 10.45 -11.17 -11.41
C HIS A 48 9.57 -11.24 -10.17
N ARG A 49 9.76 -10.27 -9.27
CA ARG A 49 8.98 -10.16 -8.05
C ARG A 49 7.54 -9.76 -8.40
N HIS A 50 6.59 -10.66 -8.16
CA HIS A 50 5.17 -10.40 -8.39
C HIS A 50 4.42 -10.28 -7.06
N LEU A 51 3.70 -9.16 -6.86
CA LEU A 51 2.89 -8.91 -5.67
C LEU A 51 1.49 -8.43 -6.06
N LEU A 52 0.48 -9.03 -5.45
CA LEU A 52 -0.89 -8.54 -5.49
C LEU A 52 -1.10 -7.49 -4.40
N ARG A 53 -1.67 -6.34 -4.76
CA ARG A 53 -1.86 -5.21 -3.83
C ARG A 53 -3.27 -4.62 -3.88
N PRO A 54 -4.27 -5.32 -3.33
CA PRO A 54 -5.63 -4.77 -3.21
C PRO A 54 -5.70 -3.66 -2.15
N ARG A 55 -6.62 -2.71 -2.34
CA ARG A 55 -7.03 -1.75 -1.31
C ARG A 55 -8.42 -2.11 -0.84
N VAL A 56 -8.57 -2.32 0.45
CA VAL A 56 -9.82 -2.81 1.06
C VAL A 56 -10.26 -1.83 2.13
N ALA A 57 -11.56 -1.52 2.20
CA ALA A 57 -12.17 -0.84 3.33
C ALA A 57 -13.16 -1.81 4.00
N PRO A 58 -12.88 -2.29 5.23
CA PRO A 58 -13.84 -3.10 5.96
C PRO A 58 -15.09 -2.26 6.31
N PRO A 59 -16.27 -2.90 6.50
CA PRO A 59 -17.48 -2.21 6.94
C PRO A 59 -17.25 -1.41 8.23
N GLU A 60 -16.47 -1.96 9.16
CA GLU A 60 -16.10 -1.38 10.46
C GLU A 60 -14.83 -0.51 10.38
N ALA A 61 -14.46 -0.03 9.19
CA ALA A 61 -13.26 0.79 9.02
C ALA A 61 -13.33 2.09 9.83
N ARG A 62 -12.17 2.54 10.32
CA ARG A 62 -12.02 3.80 11.07
C ARG A 62 -12.69 4.98 10.35
N ALA A 63 -13.39 5.83 11.09
CA ALA A 63 -13.91 7.09 10.55
C ALA A 63 -12.75 8.02 10.15
N LEU A 64 -12.89 8.68 9.00
CA LEU A 64 -11.92 9.66 8.52
C LEU A 64 -12.55 11.06 8.57
N PRO A 65 -11.77 12.11 8.90
CA PRO A 65 -12.23 13.48 8.75
C PRO A 65 -12.64 13.81 7.31
N GLU A 66 -13.60 14.72 7.14
CA GLU A 66 -14.17 15.07 5.83
C GLU A 66 -13.12 15.60 4.83
N VAL A 67 -12.01 16.17 5.32
CA VAL A 67 -10.88 16.60 4.48
C VAL A 67 -10.28 15.48 3.61
N PHE A 68 -10.50 14.21 3.97
CA PHE A 68 -10.06 13.07 3.18
C PHE A 68 -11.02 12.71 2.04
N ALA A 69 -12.27 13.17 2.05
CA ALA A 69 -13.28 12.80 1.08
C ALA A 69 -12.89 13.09 -0.38
N PRO A 70 -12.28 14.25 -0.73
CA PRO A 70 -11.84 14.52 -2.10
C PRO A 70 -10.83 13.50 -2.65
N ARG A 71 -10.05 12.85 -1.77
CA ARG A 71 -9.01 11.89 -2.14
C ARG A 71 -9.57 10.47 -2.34
N TYR A 72 -10.62 10.11 -1.61
CA TYR A 72 -11.15 8.74 -1.54
C TYR A 72 -12.57 8.60 -2.09
N GLY A 73 -13.18 9.68 -2.58
CA GLY A 73 -14.57 9.69 -3.07
C GLY A 73 -15.63 9.73 -1.95
N GLY A 74 -15.20 9.91 -0.69
CA GLY A 74 -16.07 9.97 0.49
C GLY A 74 -15.32 9.64 1.79
N ALA A 75 -15.99 9.89 2.92
CA ALA A 75 -15.47 9.59 4.26
C ALA A 75 -16.22 8.43 4.96
N THR A 76 -17.20 7.80 4.32
CA THR A 76 -18.03 6.74 4.91
C THR A 76 -17.27 5.41 5.10
N PRO A 77 -17.26 4.81 6.30
CA PRO A 77 -16.75 3.45 6.53
C PRO A 77 -17.31 2.39 5.57
N GLY A 78 -16.49 1.41 5.18
CA GLY A 78 -16.86 0.38 4.19
C GLY A 78 -17.02 0.85 2.73
N ALA A 79 -17.31 2.13 2.50
CA ALA A 79 -17.57 2.69 1.17
C ALA A 79 -16.40 3.53 0.65
N ARG A 80 -15.16 3.14 0.98
CA ARG A 80 -13.92 3.78 0.54
C ARG A 80 -13.03 2.75 -0.14
N GLY A 81 -12.19 3.18 -1.06
CA GLY A 81 -11.32 2.25 -1.79
C GLY A 81 -9.96 2.83 -2.14
N GLY A 82 -9.48 2.44 -3.31
CA GLY A 82 -8.36 3.10 -3.95
C GLY A 82 -8.57 4.60 -4.17
N ILE A 83 -7.49 5.29 -4.51
CA ILE A 83 -7.54 6.63 -5.09
C ILE A 83 -7.81 6.35 -6.56
N VAL A 84 -8.97 6.78 -7.03
CA VAL A 84 -9.45 6.56 -8.40
C VAL A 84 -9.58 7.93 -9.06
N VAL A 85 -8.95 8.11 -10.21
CA VAL A 85 -9.03 9.33 -11.02
C VAL A 85 -9.74 9.05 -12.34
N LYS A 86 -10.07 10.10 -13.13
CA LYS A 86 -10.93 10.06 -14.34
C LYS A 86 -10.54 9.03 -15.42
N ARG A 87 -9.39 8.37 -15.32
CA ARG A 87 -8.89 7.38 -16.28
C ARG A 87 -8.29 6.14 -15.61
N THR A 88 -8.59 5.91 -14.34
CA THR A 88 -8.11 4.72 -13.63
C THR A 88 -8.88 3.49 -14.11
N THR A 89 -8.17 2.55 -14.72
CA THR A 89 -8.68 1.20 -14.97
C THR A 89 -8.24 0.30 -13.82
N LEU A 90 -9.20 -0.28 -13.10
CA LEU A 90 -8.89 -1.24 -12.04
C LEU A 90 -8.42 -2.55 -12.68
N ARG A 91 -7.22 -3.00 -12.32
CA ARG A 91 -6.64 -4.27 -12.76
C ARG A 91 -5.86 -4.93 -11.65
N VAL A 92 -5.86 -6.25 -11.64
CA VAL A 92 -5.04 -7.10 -10.76
C VAL A 92 -4.43 -8.18 -11.66
N PRO A 93 -3.26 -7.94 -12.27
CA PRO A 93 -2.62 -8.96 -13.10
C PRO A 93 -2.23 -10.14 -12.20
N LEU A 94 -2.53 -11.36 -12.65
CA LEU A 94 -2.18 -12.60 -11.95
C LEU A 94 -0.79 -13.13 -12.34
N GLU A 95 -0.22 -12.56 -13.40
CA GLU A 95 1.10 -12.88 -13.91
C GLU A 95 2.05 -11.69 -13.69
N ALA A 96 3.34 -11.98 -13.55
CA ALA A 96 4.37 -10.95 -13.47
C ALA A 96 4.48 -10.19 -14.80
N GLU A 97 4.63 -8.86 -14.73
CA GLU A 97 4.87 -7.97 -15.87
C GLU A 97 6.32 -7.50 -15.91
#